data_AF-A0A536P6S6-F1
#
_entry.id   AF-A0A536P6S6-F1
#
_cell.length_a   1.000
_cell.length_b   1.000
_cell.length_c   1.000
_cell.angle_alpha   90.00
_cell.angle_beta   90.00
_cell.angle_gamma   90.00
#
_symmetry.space_group_name_H-M   'P 1'
#
loop_
_entity.id
_entity.type
_entity.pdbx_description
1 polymer ?
#
loop_
_entity_poly.entity_id
_entity_poly.type
_entity_poly.pdbx_seq_one_letter_code
_entity_poly.pdbx_strand_id
1 'polypeptide(L)'
;MTDKTVTHEYADVLESLVAKRYRAWAIGRARSDGRWEGWIEFVDLAGDERLRTDIETRQSNEQAFRYWAAGVGPAYLEGAFKRARSRAADGSTGLASPLSPVPRRAVLDPFEVDARGERLLAARLRALDLDRIRDIALEYELVPPKIAAFATRAELIVEILATVATARRELAER
;
A
#
# COMPACT_ATOMS: atom_id res chain seq x y z
N MET A 1 0.99 24.76 12.33
CA MET A 1 0.92 23.69 11.32
C MET A 1 0.24 22.51 11.96
N THR A 2 -0.91 22.10 11.45
CA THR A 2 -1.74 21.06 12.05
C THR A 2 -1.15 19.69 11.74
N ASP A 3 -0.83 18.90 12.77
CA ASP A 3 -0.40 17.51 12.64
C ASP A 3 -1.59 16.71 12.05
N LYS A 4 -1.57 16.47 10.74
CA LYS A 4 -2.67 15.79 10.04
C LYS A 4 -2.50 14.29 10.20
N THR A 5 -3.50 13.64 10.80
CA THR A 5 -3.55 12.18 10.96
C THR A 5 -4.72 11.61 10.15
N VAL A 6 -4.50 10.45 9.54
CA VAL A 6 -5.49 9.69 8.76
C VAL A 6 -5.49 8.25 9.24
N THR A 7 -6.68 7.65 9.28
CA THR A 7 -6.88 6.27 9.74
C THR A 7 -7.59 5.44 8.67
N HIS A 8 -7.20 4.17 8.55
CA HIS A 8 -7.86 3.16 7.73
C HIS A 8 -8.13 1.91 8.59
N GLU A 9 -9.33 1.35 8.53
CA GLU A 9 -9.78 0.21 9.34
C GLU A 9 -9.86 -1.09 8.53
N TYR A 10 -9.41 -2.19 9.13
CA TYR A 10 -9.33 -3.52 8.50
C TYR A 10 -10.48 -4.45 8.91
N ALA A 11 -11.74 -3.96 8.87
CA ALA A 11 -12.90 -4.68 9.42
C ALA A 11 -13.07 -6.13 8.89
N ASP A 12 -13.02 -6.32 7.56
CA ASP A 12 -13.29 -7.63 6.93
C ASP A 12 -12.11 -8.62 7.04
N VAL A 13 -10.88 -8.10 7.18
CA VAL A 13 -9.65 -8.90 7.19
C VAL A 13 -9.46 -9.63 8.52
N LEU A 14 -10.00 -9.05 9.60
CA LEU A 14 -9.84 -9.52 10.97
C LEU A 14 -10.69 -10.75 11.31
N GLU A 15 -11.80 -10.98 10.59
CA GLU A 15 -12.65 -12.14 10.86
C GLU A 15 -11.94 -13.48 10.60
N SER A 16 -10.86 -13.48 9.80
CA SER A 16 -10.18 -14.72 9.39
C SER A 16 -8.85 -15.03 10.10
N LEU A 17 -8.08 -14.03 10.56
CA LEU A 17 -6.63 -14.26 10.79
C LEU A 17 -5.97 -13.61 12.02
N VAL A 18 -6.54 -12.55 12.60
CA VAL A 18 -5.98 -11.94 13.82
C VAL A 18 -6.97 -12.23 14.92
N ALA A 19 -6.56 -13.09 15.87
CA ALA A 19 -7.31 -13.56 17.04
C ALA A 19 -8.50 -12.65 17.37
N LYS A 20 -9.72 -13.21 17.39
CA LYS A 20 -11.09 -12.65 17.59
C LYS A 20 -11.27 -11.53 18.64
N ARG A 21 -10.20 -11.04 19.24
CA ARG A 21 -10.07 -10.09 20.32
C ARG A 21 -9.46 -8.73 19.89
N TYR A 22 -8.85 -8.55 18.72
CA TYR A 22 -8.26 -7.25 18.34
C TYR A 22 -8.82 -6.68 17.04
N ARG A 23 -8.97 -5.35 16.98
CA ARG A 23 -9.15 -4.58 15.75
C ARG A 23 -7.84 -3.99 15.29
N ALA A 24 -7.62 -3.92 13.98
CA ALA A 24 -6.45 -3.32 13.36
C ALA A 24 -6.80 -2.04 12.62
N TRP A 25 -5.93 -1.04 12.76
CA TRP A 25 -5.98 0.23 12.06
C TRP A 25 -4.62 0.58 11.49
N ALA A 26 -4.58 1.08 10.26
CA ALA A 26 -3.43 1.79 9.74
C ALA A 26 -3.57 3.27 10.11
N ILE A 27 -2.54 3.83 10.76
CA ILE A 27 -2.47 5.24 11.15
C ILE A 27 -1.38 5.91 10.32
N GLY A 28 -1.76 6.98 9.62
CA GLY A 28 -0.89 7.79 8.79
C GLY A 28 -0.77 9.19 9.37
N ARG A 29 0.45 9.71 9.45
CA ARG A 29 0.73 11.05 9.97
C ARG A 29 1.57 11.85 8.99
N ALA A 30 1.14 13.07 8.72
CA ALA A 30 1.90 14.05 7.96
C ALA A 30 3.09 14.58 8.78
N ARG A 31 4.26 14.66 8.16
CA ARG A 31 5.47 15.25 8.72
C ARG A 31 5.61 16.71 8.29
N SER A 32 6.50 17.44 8.97
CA SER A 32 6.82 18.84 8.66
C SER A 32 7.40 19.06 7.26
N ASP A 33 7.91 18.01 6.60
CA ASP A 33 8.48 18.05 5.25
C ASP A 33 7.47 17.62 4.16
N GLY A 34 6.19 17.48 4.51
CA GLY A 34 5.13 17.08 3.58
C GLY A 34 5.04 15.57 3.32
N ARG A 35 6.00 14.77 3.80
CA ARG A 35 5.94 13.30 3.69
C ARG A 35 5.04 12.69 4.75
N TRP A 36 4.61 11.46 4.52
CA TRP A 36 3.72 10.71 5.38
C TRP A 36 4.42 9.50 5.97
N GLU A 37 4.18 9.24 7.24
CA GLU A 37 4.61 8.01 7.92
C GLU A 37 3.38 7.21 8.31
N GLY A 38 3.47 5.88 8.15
CA GLY A 38 2.38 4.97 8.50
C GLY A 38 2.83 3.87 9.45
N TRP A 39 1.96 3.47 10.37
CA TRP A 39 2.11 2.30 11.25
C TRP A 39 0.77 1.61 11.44
N ILE A 40 0.77 0.42 12.04
CA ILE A 40 -0.45 -0.33 12.37
C ILE A 40 -0.65 -0.32 13.90
N GLU A 41 -1.87 -0.04 14.31
CA GLU A 41 -2.33 -0.18 15.69
C GLU A 41 -3.31 -1.34 15.78
N PHE A 42 -3.14 -2.17 16.82
CA PHE A 42 -4.07 -3.21 17.19
C PHE A 42 -4.67 -2.86 18.54
N VAL A 43 -5.99 -2.80 18.62
CA VAL A 43 -6.72 -2.45 19.84
C VAL A 43 -7.63 -3.60 20.22
N ASP A 44 -7.50 -4.04 21.47
CA ASP A 44 -8.39 -5.06 22.03
C ASP A 44 -9.84 -4.59 21.90
N LEU A 45 -10.76 -5.48 21.55
CA LEU A 45 -12.19 -5.21 21.49
C LEU A 45 -12.76 -4.76 22.85
N ALA A 46 -12.11 -5.14 23.95
CA ALA A 46 -12.42 -4.61 25.28
C ALA A 46 -11.91 -3.17 25.49
N GLY A 47 -10.99 -2.69 24.64
CA GLY A 47 -10.40 -1.35 24.69
C GLY A 47 -9.18 -1.20 25.61
N ASP A 48 -8.87 -2.23 26.41
CA ASP A 48 -7.89 -2.15 27.50
C ASP A 48 -6.42 -2.26 27.06
N GLU A 49 -6.17 -2.78 25.86
CA GLU A 49 -4.81 -2.98 25.34
C GLU A 49 -4.68 -2.41 23.93
N ARG A 50 -3.61 -1.63 23.72
CA ARG A 50 -3.21 -1.11 22.41
C ARG A 50 -1.78 -1.53 22.09
N LEU A 51 -1.63 -2.32 21.05
CA LEU A 51 -0.35 -2.70 20.48
C LEU A 51 -0.08 -1.84 19.26
N ARG A 52 1.16 -1.40 19.09
CA ARG A 52 1.57 -0.57 17.96
C ARG A 52 2.84 -1.10 17.33
N THR A 53 2.89 -1.11 16.01
CA THR A 53 4.11 -1.35 15.25
C THR A 53 5.01 -0.11 15.20
N ASP A 54 6.27 -0.30 14.80
CA ASP A 54 7.09 0.82 14.35
C ASP A 54 6.54 1.42 13.02
N ILE A 55 7.26 2.38 12.45
CA ILE A 55 6.91 2.95 11.15
C ILE A 55 7.06 1.87 10.07
N GLU A 56 5.91 1.44 9.54
CA GLU A 56 5.78 0.42 8.50
C GLU A 56 5.99 1.01 7.10
N THR A 57 5.68 2.30 6.91
CA THR A 57 5.79 2.93 5.60
C THR A 57 6.16 4.42 5.67
N ARG A 58 6.83 4.89 4.63
CA ARG A 58 7.09 6.31 4.36
C ARG A 58 6.62 6.65 2.96
N GLN A 59 5.68 7.56 2.85
CA GLN A 59 5.00 7.92 1.62
C GLN A 59 5.20 9.41 1.30
N SER A 60 5.12 9.76 0.02
CA SER A 60 5.30 11.16 -0.41
C SER A 60 4.12 12.05 -0.04
N ASN A 61 2.91 11.48 0.08
CA ASN A 61 1.69 12.19 0.39
C ASN A 61 0.63 11.26 1.04
N GLU A 62 -0.52 11.83 1.40
CA GLU A 62 -1.63 11.13 2.04
C GLU A 62 -2.24 10.03 1.17
N GLN A 63 -2.41 10.31 -0.14
CA GLN A 63 -3.03 9.38 -1.07
C GLN A 63 -2.21 8.10 -1.18
N ALA A 64 -0.89 8.23 -1.25
CA ALA A 64 0.05 7.11 -1.24
C ALA A 64 0.03 6.33 0.10
N PHE A 65 -0.22 7.01 1.23
CA PHE A 65 -0.47 6.32 2.51
C PHE A 65 -1.77 5.52 2.49
N ARG A 66 -2.89 6.11 2.02
CA ARG A 66 -4.20 5.43 1.94
C ARG A 66 -4.14 4.21 1.02
N TYR A 67 -3.39 4.31 -0.08
CA TYR A 67 -3.13 3.20 -0.99
C TYR A 67 -2.35 2.07 -0.31
N TRP A 68 -1.23 2.39 0.36
CA TRP A 68 -0.51 1.40 1.15
C TRP A 68 -1.43 0.74 2.18
N ALA A 69 -2.23 1.52 2.90
CA ALA A 69 -3.13 1.02 3.92
C ALA A 69 -4.16 0.04 3.35
N ALA A 70 -4.80 0.37 2.22
CA ALA A 70 -5.78 -0.51 1.56
C ALA A 70 -5.16 -1.82 1.03
N GLY A 71 -3.89 -1.79 0.61
CA GLY A 71 -3.17 -2.97 0.11
C GLY A 71 -2.60 -3.91 1.19
N VAL A 72 -2.76 -3.59 2.48
CA VAL A 72 -2.31 -4.44 3.58
C VAL A 72 -3.24 -5.64 3.73
N GLY A 73 -2.76 -6.80 3.29
CA GLY A 73 -3.50 -8.05 3.35
C GLY A 73 -3.44 -8.79 4.70
N PRO A 74 -4.26 -9.84 4.88
CA PRO A 74 -4.36 -10.61 6.12
C PRO A 74 -3.02 -11.14 6.67
N ALA A 75 -2.20 -11.75 5.81
CA ALA A 75 -0.90 -12.30 6.21
C ALA A 75 0.07 -11.22 6.72
N TYR A 76 -0.04 -9.99 6.19
CA TYR A 76 0.76 -8.87 6.67
C TYR A 76 0.34 -8.45 8.07
N LEU A 77 -0.97 -8.34 8.32
CA LEU A 77 -1.51 -8.00 9.63
C LEU A 77 -1.14 -9.04 10.68
N GLU A 78 -1.16 -10.33 10.34
CA GLU A 78 -0.74 -11.39 11.26
C GLU A 78 0.75 -11.25 11.66
N GLY A 79 1.62 -10.99 10.67
CA GLY A 79 3.05 -10.76 10.92
C GLY A 79 3.30 -9.48 11.73
N ALA A 80 2.57 -8.41 11.42
CA ALA A 80 2.64 -7.13 12.14
C ALA A 80 2.18 -7.27 13.59
N PHE A 81 1.11 -8.03 13.85
CA PHE A 81 0.61 -8.31 15.19
C PHE A 81 1.63 -9.07 16.04
N LYS A 82 2.27 -10.11 15.48
CA LYS A 82 3.34 -10.86 16.17
C LYS A 82 4.48 -9.93 16.60
N ARG A 83 4.95 -9.05 15.71
CA ARG A 83 6.00 -8.06 16.03
C ARG A 83 5.55 -7.07 17.11
N ALA A 84 4.35 -6.52 16.98
CA ALA A 84 3.82 -5.55 17.95
C ALA A 84 3.67 -6.16 19.34
N ARG A 85 3.24 -7.43 19.43
CA ARG A 85 3.11 -8.17 20.69
C ARG A 85 4.46 -8.55 21.30
N SER A 86 5.42 -9.03 20.51
CA SER A 86 6.79 -9.27 20.99
C SER A 86 7.39 -8.01 21.60
N ARG A 87 7.26 -6.87 20.91
CA ARG A 87 7.74 -5.58 21.41
C ARG A 87 7.07 -5.14 22.72
N ALA A 88 5.77 -5.40 22.88
CA ALA A 88 5.06 -5.09 24.11
C ALA A 88 5.49 -6.02 25.27
N ALA A 89 5.81 -7.28 24.97
CA ALA A 89 6.33 -8.23 25.96
C ALA A 89 7.79 -7.93 26.36
N ASP A 90 8.60 -7.43 25.42
CA ASP A 90 10.03 -7.11 25.61
C ASP A 90 10.28 -5.78 26.34
N GLY A 91 9.29 -5.23 27.06
CA GLY A 91 9.27 -3.87 27.62
C GLY A 91 10.55 -3.44 28.35
N SER A 92 11.51 -2.87 27.61
CA SER A 92 12.65 -2.07 28.08
C SER A 92 13.36 -1.40 26.89
N THR A 93 13.34 -0.07 26.88
CA THR A 93 14.28 0.88 26.25
C THR A 93 14.88 0.54 24.87
N GLY A 94 14.53 1.39 23.89
CA GLY A 94 14.96 1.25 22.52
C GLY A 94 16.47 1.22 22.28
N LEU A 95 16.87 0.43 21.29
CA LEU A 95 17.72 0.82 20.17
C LEU A 95 17.67 -0.32 19.14
N ALA A 96 17.54 0.06 17.86
CA ALA A 96 17.86 -0.73 16.67
C ALA A 96 16.99 -1.95 16.30
N SER A 97 16.40 -1.83 15.12
CA SER A 97 16.00 -2.90 14.21
C SER A 97 17.11 -3.96 14.07
N PRO A 98 16.73 -5.23 13.91
CA PRO A 98 17.12 -5.87 12.66
C PRO A 98 16.04 -6.80 12.08
N LEU A 99 16.15 -6.94 10.75
CA LEU A 99 15.38 -7.81 9.86
C LEU A 99 14.03 -7.23 9.45
N SER A 100 14.10 -6.16 8.64
CA SER A 100 13.12 -5.91 7.61
C SER A 100 12.84 -7.22 6.86
N PRO A 101 11.61 -7.78 6.86
CA PRO A 101 11.17 -8.44 5.67
C PRO A 101 11.28 -7.38 4.58
N VAL A 102 12.03 -7.68 3.52
CA VAL A 102 12.16 -6.82 2.34
C VAL A 102 10.76 -6.25 2.08
N PRO A 103 10.56 -4.92 2.10
CA PRO A 103 9.29 -4.38 1.69
C PRO A 103 9.04 -4.99 0.33
N ARG A 104 7.91 -5.67 0.14
CA ARG A 104 7.35 -5.79 -1.20
C ARG A 104 6.98 -4.36 -1.59
N ARG A 105 8.02 -3.61 -1.98
CA ARG A 105 8.02 -2.21 -2.36
C ARG A 105 6.83 -2.05 -3.30
N ALA A 106 6.00 -1.03 -3.08
CA ALA A 106 5.14 -0.51 -4.14
C ALA A 106 6.03 -0.32 -5.38
N VAL A 107 5.67 -0.79 -6.57
CA VAL A 107 6.63 -0.71 -7.69
C VAL A 107 6.25 0.27 -8.78
N LEU A 108 4.97 0.51 -9.03
CA LEU A 108 4.59 1.37 -10.15
C LEU A 108 3.26 2.08 -9.93
N ASP A 109 3.30 3.41 -9.88
CA ASP A 109 2.15 4.24 -10.21
C ASP A 109 2.28 4.56 -11.72
N PRO A 110 1.39 4.02 -12.57
CA PRO A 110 1.50 4.17 -14.03
C PRO A 110 1.46 5.63 -14.48
N PHE A 111 0.70 6.49 -13.80
CA PHE A 111 0.54 7.89 -14.15
C PHE A 111 1.78 8.70 -13.75
N GLU A 112 2.32 8.48 -12.56
CA GLU A 112 3.59 9.09 -12.11
C GLU A 112 4.78 8.68 -12.98
N VAL A 113 4.82 7.42 -13.42
CA VAL A 113 5.92 6.93 -14.26
C VAL A 113 5.80 7.46 -15.69
N ASP A 114 4.59 7.55 -16.23
CA ASP A 114 4.35 8.15 -17.54
C ASP A 114 4.67 9.66 -17.55
N ALA A 115 4.29 10.39 -16.48
CA ALA A 115 4.60 11.81 -16.31
C ALA A 115 6.12 12.09 -16.29
N ARG A 116 6.93 11.11 -15.87
CA ARG A 116 8.40 11.19 -15.88
C ARG A 116 9.02 10.85 -17.24
N GLY A 117 8.25 10.31 -18.18
CA GLY A 117 8.66 10.07 -19.56
C GLY A 117 7.92 8.92 -20.25
N GLU A 118 7.47 9.17 -21.48
CA GLU A 118 6.60 8.28 -22.27
C GLU A 118 7.16 6.86 -22.50
N ARG A 119 8.49 6.70 -22.55
CA ARG A 119 9.12 5.37 -22.74
C ARG A 119 9.42 4.65 -21.42
N LEU A 120 9.35 5.35 -20.29
CA LEU A 120 9.73 4.80 -18.99
C LEU A 120 8.68 3.81 -18.48
N LEU A 121 7.39 4.13 -18.66
CA LEU A 121 6.29 3.24 -18.25
C LEU A 121 6.37 1.90 -19.00
N ALA A 122 6.55 1.95 -20.32
CA ALA A 122 6.70 0.75 -21.14
C ALA A 122 7.90 -0.11 -20.71
N ALA A 123 9.05 0.51 -20.41
CA ALA A 123 10.24 -0.21 -19.94
C ALA A 123 10.01 -0.87 -18.57
N ARG A 124 9.30 -0.20 -17.65
CA ARG A 124 8.97 -0.73 -16.33
C ARG A 124 7.98 -1.88 -16.39
N LEU A 125 6.90 -1.75 -17.17
CA LEU A 125 5.95 -2.84 -17.38
C LEU A 125 6.62 -4.06 -18.02
N ARG A 126 7.53 -3.85 -18.98
CA ARG A 126 8.33 -4.93 -19.58
C ARG A 126 9.30 -5.62 -18.63
N ALA A 127 9.56 -5.07 -17.45
CA ALA A 127 10.37 -5.73 -16.42
C ALA A 127 9.52 -6.55 -15.42
N LEU A 128 8.18 -6.47 -15.48
CA LEU A 128 7.27 -7.16 -14.57
C LEU A 128 6.76 -8.48 -15.18
N ASP A 129 6.43 -9.44 -14.33
CA ASP A 129 5.71 -10.65 -14.74
C ASP A 129 4.23 -10.35 -15.06
N LEU A 130 3.55 -11.32 -15.69
CA LEU A 130 2.18 -11.17 -16.17
C LEU A 130 1.19 -10.90 -15.02
N ASP A 131 1.35 -11.61 -13.90
CA ASP A 131 0.42 -11.47 -12.77
C ASP A 131 0.55 -10.07 -12.17
N ARG A 132 1.78 -9.57 -12.05
CA ARG A 132 2.04 -8.21 -11.57
C ARG A 132 1.51 -7.13 -12.50
N ILE A 133 1.57 -7.32 -13.82
CA ILE A 133 0.98 -6.40 -14.80
C ILE A 133 -0.55 -6.42 -14.69
N ARG A 134 -1.14 -7.60 -14.47
CA ARG A 134 -2.59 -7.74 -14.30
C ARG A 134 -3.08 -7.06 -13.03
N ASP A 135 -2.37 -7.21 -11.92
CA ASP A 135 -2.67 -6.50 -10.67
C ASP A 135 -2.73 -4.99 -10.91
N ILE A 136 -1.71 -4.43 -11.57
CA ILE A 136 -1.65 -3.00 -11.91
C ILE A 136 -2.84 -2.59 -12.80
N ALA A 137 -3.18 -3.40 -13.81
CA ALA A 137 -4.27 -3.09 -14.73
C ALA A 137 -5.64 -3.00 -14.02
N LEU A 138 -5.91 -3.94 -13.12
CA LEU A 138 -7.15 -4.02 -12.36
C LEU A 138 -7.21 -2.94 -11.27
N GLU A 139 -6.10 -2.72 -10.58
CA GLU A 139 -5.99 -1.82 -9.44
C GLU A 139 -6.19 -0.35 -9.81
N TYR A 140 -5.73 0.05 -10.99
CA TYR A 140 -5.90 1.42 -11.51
C TYR A 140 -7.08 1.53 -12.49
N GLU A 141 -7.92 0.48 -12.57
CA GLU A 141 -9.07 0.40 -13.48
C GLU A 141 -8.72 0.72 -14.95
N LEU A 142 -7.47 0.44 -15.33
CA LEU A 142 -6.94 0.78 -16.66
C LEU A 142 -7.47 -0.16 -17.74
N VAL A 143 -7.87 -1.36 -17.32
CA VAL A 143 -8.39 -2.42 -18.18
C VAL A 143 -9.58 -3.08 -17.48
N PRO A 144 -10.73 -3.30 -18.15
CA PRO A 144 -11.87 -3.98 -17.55
C PRO A 144 -11.50 -5.41 -17.08
N PRO A 145 -12.04 -5.89 -15.93
CA PRO A 145 -11.67 -7.20 -15.38
C PRO A 145 -11.87 -8.37 -16.33
N LYS A 146 -12.95 -8.32 -17.13
CA LYS A 146 -13.26 -9.33 -18.16
C LYS A 146 -12.19 -9.43 -19.26
N ILE A 147 -11.49 -8.33 -19.55
CA ILE A 147 -10.41 -8.29 -20.54
C ILE A 147 -9.11 -8.74 -19.88
N ALA A 148 -8.81 -8.23 -18.68
CA ALA A 148 -7.58 -8.54 -17.96
C ALA A 148 -7.43 -10.03 -17.58
N ALA A 149 -8.55 -10.74 -17.39
CA ALA A 149 -8.56 -12.17 -17.07
C ALA A 149 -7.98 -13.06 -18.18
N PHE A 150 -8.15 -12.67 -19.45
CA PHE A 150 -7.73 -13.47 -20.61
C PHE A 150 -6.60 -12.83 -21.41
N ALA A 151 -6.27 -11.56 -21.13
CA ALA A 151 -5.24 -10.84 -21.83
C ALA A 151 -3.85 -11.44 -21.57
N THR A 152 -3.09 -11.56 -22.65
CA THR A 152 -1.67 -11.86 -22.65
C THR A 152 -0.87 -10.68 -22.09
N ARG A 153 0.40 -10.95 -21.78
CA ARG A 153 1.32 -9.93 -21.30
C ARG A 153 1.46 -8.75 -22.24
N ALA A 154 1.50 -9.01 -23.55
CA ALA A 154 1.64 -7.96 -24.56
C ALA A 154 0.37 -7.10 -24.64
N GLU A 155 -0.80 -7.74 -24.61
CA GLU A 155 -2.10 -7.05 -24.65
C GLU A 155 -2.26 -6.13 -23.43
N LEU A 156 -2.00 -6.63 -22.21
CA LEU A 156 -2.08 -5.79 -21.01
C LEU A 156 -1.15 -4.58 -21.04
N ILE A 157 0.08 -4.74 -21.55
CA ILE A 157 1.02 -3.61 -21.67
C ILE A 157 0.48 -2.56 -22.64
N VAL A 158 -0.07 -2.97 -23.78
CA VAL A 158 -0.62 -2.05 -24.79
C VAL A 158 -1.82 -1.29 -24.22
N GLU A 159 -2.76 -1.99 -23.58
CA GLU A 159 -3.96 -1.39 -23.01
C GLU A 159 -3.63 -0.39 -21.89
N ILE A 160 -2.73 -0.76 -20.97
CA ILE A 160 -2.28 0.14 -19.89
C ILE A 160 -1.68 1.44 -20.48
N LEU A 161 -0.81 1.33 -21.48
CA LEU A 161 -0.19 2.50 -22.11
C LEU A 161 -1.23 3.39 -22.82
N ALA A 162 -2.19 2.79 -23.53
CA ALA A 162 -3.25 3.52 -24.24
C ALA A 162 -4.17 4.27 -23.27
N THR A 163 -4.59 3.63 -22.18
CA THR A 163 -5.46 4.25 -21.17
C THR A 163 -4.75 5.41 -20.46
N VAL A 164 -3.50 5.22 -20.02
CA VAL A 164 -2.72 6.27 -19.36
C VAL A 164 -2.46 7.47 -20.29
N ALA A 165 -2.13 7.22 -21.56
CA ALA A 165 -1.91 8.29 -22.54
C ALA A 165 -3.19 9.08 -22.87
N THR A 166 -4.35 8.44 -22.78
CA THR A 166 -5.65 9.09 -22.98
C THR A 166 -6.00 9.99 -21.79
N ALA A 167 -5.88 9.47 -20.56
CA ALA A 167 -6.09 10.24 -19.34
C ALA A 167 -5.16 11.46 -19.23
N ARG A 168 -3.90 11.34 -19.67
CA ARG A 168 -2.94 12.45 -19.72
C ARG A 168 -3.41 13.58 -20.65
N ARG A 169 -3.97 13.23 -21.81
CA ARG A 169 -4.48 14.21 -22.79
C ARG A 169 -5.69 14.95 -22.24
N GLU A 170 -6.62 14.24 -21.60
CA GLU A 170 -7.79 14.86 -20.97
C GLU A 170 -7.42 15.83 -19.83
N LEU A 171 -6.34 15.55 -19.09
CA LEU A 171 -5.84 16.46 -18.05
C LEU A 171 -5.17 17.71 -18.64
N ALA A 172 -4.53 17.61 -19.81
CA ALA A 172 -3.88 18.74 -20.49
C ALA A 172 -4.86 19.67 -21.21
N GLU A 173 -6.06 19.19 -21.52
CA GLU A 173 -7.13 19.94 -22.19
C GLU A 173 -8.11 20.62 -21.21
N ARG A 174 -7.92 20.44 -19.90
CA ARG A 174 -8.70 21.04 -18.80
C ARG A 174 -7.96 22.19 -18.14
#